data_AF-A0AAE9L5K2-F1
#
_entry.id   AF-A0AAE9L5K2-F1
#
_cell.length_a   1.000
_cell.length_b   1.000
_cell.length_c   1.000
_cell.angle_alpha   90.00
_cell.angle_beta   90.00
_cell.angle_gamma   90.00
#
_symmetry.space_group_name_H-M   'P 1'
#
loop_
_entity.id
_entity.type
_entity.pdbx_description
1 polymer ?
#
loop_
_entity_poly.entity_id
_entity_poly.type
_entity_poly.pdbx_seq_one_letter_code
_entity_poly.pdbx_strand_id
1 'polypeptide(L)' 'MIRNFGSADEIRNEILRRLQENADLGDDCRDCDIPLPQRVDAAANGGCNWTIEAFPAVRPSCLPTIKAVTTEMMREYELR' A
#
# COMPACT_ATOMS: atom_id res chain seq x y z
N MET A 1 15.42 8.58 -8.38
CA MET A 1 14.67 7.31 -8.49
C MET A 1 13.47 7.61 -9.38
N ILE A 2 13.34 6.96 -10.54
CA ILE A 2 12.17 7.14 -11.41
C ILE A 2 11.04 6.36 -10.75
N ARG A 3 9.89 7.00 -10.51
CA ARG A 3 8.71 6.32 -9.98
C ARG A 3 8.01 5.54 -11.08
N ASN A 4 7.54 4.34 -10.75
CA ASN A 4 6.69 3.54 -11.62
C ASN A 4 5.30 4.18 -11.71
N PHE A 5 4.58 3.97 -12.80
CA PHE A 5 3.17 4.37 -12.91
C PHE A 5 2.31 3.12 -12.89
N GLY A 6 1.29 3.10 -12.02
CA GLY A 6 0.33 2.02 -11.94
C GLY A 6 -1.10 2.53 -11.74
N SER A 7 -2.07 1.76 -12.20
CA SER A 7 -3.48 1.91 -11.82
C SER A 7 -3.69 1.54 -10.34
N ALA A 8 -4.84 1.90 -9.79
CA ALA A 8 -5.15 1.60 -8.39
C ALA A 8 -5.14 0.08 -8.12
N ASP A 9 -5.66 -0.72 -9.06
CA ASP A 9 -5.62 -2.19 -8.97
C ASP A 9 -4.20 -2.76 -9.07
N GLU A 10 -3.36 -2.24 -9.98
CA GLU A 10 -1.97 -2.69 -10.09
C GLU A 10 -1.18 -2.39 -8.81
N ILE A 11 -1.33 -1.18 -8.26
CA ILE A 11 -0.67 -0.80 -7.02
C ILE A 11 -1.18 -1.64 -5.84
N ARG A 12 -2.49 -1.87 -5.73
CA ARG A 12 -3.07 -2.73 -4.69
C ARG A 12 -2.55 -4.17 -4.81
N ASN A 13 -2.53 -4.73 -6.01
CA ASN A 13 -2.08 -6.09 -6.24
C ASN A 13 -0.59 -6.25 -5.92
N GLU A 14 0.24 -5.26 -6.21
CA GLU A 14 1.65 -5.25 -5.85
C GLU A 14 1.85 -5.12 -4.32
N ILE A 15 1.05 -4.29 -3.64
CA ILE A 15 1.03 -4.25 -2.16
C ILE A 15 0.69 -5.65 -1.62
N LEU A 16 -0.39 -6.27 -2.11
CA LEU A 16 -0.80 -7.62 -1.68
C LEU A 16 0.29 -8.66 -1.92
N ARG A 17 0.94 -8.64 -3.09
CA ARG A 17 2.06 -9.53 -3.41
C ARG A 17 3.20 -9.38 -2.41
N ARG A 18 3.62 -8.14 -2.11
CA ARG A 18 4.68 -7.88 -1.12
C ARG A 18 4.30 -8.31 0.28
N LEU A 19 3.04 -8.12 0.67
CA LEU A 19 2.54 -8.58 1.98
C LEU A 19 2.55 -10.10 2.08
N GLN A 20 2.17 -10.81 1.02
CA GLN A 20 2.19 -12.28 0.97
C GLN A 20 3.61 -12.86 0.99
N GLU A 21 4.58 -12.15 0.40
CA GLU A 21 6.00 -12.54 0.39
C GLU A 21 6.76 -12.13 1.66
N ASN A 22 6.16 -11.31 2.52
CA ASN A 22 6.82 -10.78 3.71
C ASN A 22 6.83 -11.82 4.84
N ALA A 23 8.02 -12.28 5.21
CA ALA A 23 8.20 -13.28 6.27
C ALA A 23 7.81 -12.80 7.67
N ASP A 24 7.75 -11.48 7.90
CA ASP A 24 7.33 -10.88 9.17
C ASP A 24 5.81 -10.86 9.33
N LEU A 25 5.06 -11.08 8.25
CA LEU A 25 3.61 -11.24 8.27
C LEU A 25 3.29 -12.71 8.54
N GLY A 26 2.89 -12.99 9.78
CA GLY A 26 2.38 -14.32 10.15
C GLY A 26 1.17 -14.74 9.32
N ASP A 27 0.82 -16.03 9.36
CA ASP A 27 -0.26 -16.63 8.56
C ASP A 27 -1.61 -15.89 8.68
N ASP A 28 -1.85 -15.25 9.82
CA ASP A 28 -3.05 -14.45 10.10
C ASP A 28 -3.25 -13.22 9.20
N CYS A 29 -2.19 -12.77 8.53
CA CYS A 29 -2.22 -11.56 7.71
C CYS A 29 -2.24 -11.83 6.20
N ARG A 30 -2.19 -13.10 5.77
CA ARG A 30 -2.15 -13.47 4.34
C ARG A 30 -3.44 -13.14 3.59
N ASP A 31 -4.57 -13.13 4.29
CA ASP A 31 -5.90 -12.85 3.74
C ASP A 31 -6.36 -11.39 4.01
N CYS A 32 -5.42 -10.47 4.23
CA CYS A 32 -5.76 -9.06 4.44
C CYS A 32 -6.33 -8.43 3.16
N ASP A 33 -7.52 -7.83 3.26
CA ASP A 33 -8.06 -7.00 2.20
C ASP A 33 -7.55 -5.56 2.34
N ILE A 34 -6.97 -5.04 1.26
CA ILE A 34 -6.36 -3.72 1.19
C ILE A 34 -7.21 -2.83 0.27
N PRO A 35 -7.68 -1.67 0.76
CA PRO A 35 -8.44 -0.75 -0.09
C PRO A 35 -7.64 -0.25 -1.29
N LEU A 36 -8.36 0.17 -2.33
CA LEU A 36 -7.75 0.78 -3.49
C LEU A 36 -7.09 2.13 -3.12
N PRO A 37 -5.88 2.39 -3.64
CA PRO A 37 -5.27 3.72 -3.63
C PRO A 37 -6.22 4.80 -4.13
N GLN A 38 -6.30 5.91 -3.41
CA GLN A 38 -7.04 7.10 -3.82
C GLN A 38 -6.08 8.20 -4.23
N ARG A 39 -6.43 8.91 -5.31
CA ARG A 39 -5.63 10.03 -5.79
C ARG A 39 -5.73 11.21 -4.82
N VAL A 40 -4.60 11.81 -4.50
CA VAL A 40 -4.52 13.00 -3.63
C VAL A 40 -3.56 14.02 -4.23
N ASP A 41 -3.62 15.24 -3.70
CA ASP A 41 -2.63 16.25 -4.04
C ASP A 41 -1.25 15.86 -3.48
N ALA A 42 -0.28 15.66 -4.37
CA ALA A 42 1.08 15.30 -4.00
C ALA A 42 1.75 16.39 -3.14
N ALA A 43 1.42 17.66 -3.33
CA ALA A 43 1.96 18.75 -2.52
C ALA A 43 1.52 18.64 -1.05
N ALA A 44 0.31 18.14 -0.81
CA ALA A 44 -0.25 17.93 0.53
C ALA A 44 0.14 16.56 1.14
N ASN A 45 0.68 15.64 0.35
CA ASN A 45 0.96 14.25 0.76
C ASN A 45 2.45 13.87 0.61
N GLY A 46 3.35 14.77 1.02
CA GLY A 46 4.79 14.51 1.06
C GLY A 46 5.40 14.15 -0.30
N GLY A 47 4.81 14.65 -1.38
CA GLY A 47 5.21 14.37 -2.75
C GLY A 47 4.64 13.09 -3.36
N CYS A 48 3.76 12.34 -2.68
CA CYS A 48 3.14 11.13 -3.22
C CYS A 48 1.72 11.45 -3.74
N ASN A 49 1.37 11.08 -4.97
CA ASN A 49 0.08 11.48 -5.57
C ASN A 49 -1.11 10.58 -5.23
N TRP A 50 -0.94 9.63 -4.31
CA TRP A 50 -2.00 8.76 -3.82
C TRP A 50 -1.80 8.39 -2.36
N THR A 51 -2.86 7.91 -1.71
CA THR A 51 -2.81 7.39 -0.34
C THR A 51 -3.84 6.28 -0.14
N ILE A 52 -3.70 5.52 0.95
CA ILE A 52 -4.75 4.66 1.51
C ILE A 52 -5.00 5.18 2.93
N GLU A 53 -6.15 5.82 3.15
CA GLU A 53 -6.44 6.53 4.41
C GLU A 53 -6.63 5.58 5.59
N ALA A 54 -7.22 4.41 5.35
CA ALA A 54 -7.56 3.45 6.38
C ALA A 54 -7.48 2.01 5.87
N PHE A 55 -7.30 1.08 6.80
CA PHE A 55 -7.29 -0.36 6.53
C PHE A 55 -8.33 -1.05 7.42
N PRO A 56 -9.64 -0.83 7.19
CA PRO A 56 -10.69 -1.27 8.11
C PRO A 56 -10.82 -2.81 8.20
N ALA A 57 -10.46 -3.53 7.14
CA ALA A 57 -10.52 -4.99 7.08
C ALA A 57 -9.25 -5.69 7.60
N VAL A 58 -8.26 -4.92 8.07
CA VAL A 58 -6.96 -5.44 8.49
C VAL A 58 -6.92 -5.64 10.00
N ARG A 59 -6.46 -6.81 10.44
CA ARG A 59 -6.28 -7.09 11.88
C ARG A 59 -5.25 -6.14 12.49
N PRO A 60 -5.45 -5.68 13.74
CA PRO A 60 -4.53 -4.73 14.38
C PRO A 60 -3.06 -5.15 14.42
N SER A 61 -2.79 -6.46 14.52
CA SER A 61 -1.43 -7.02 14.49
C SER A 61 -0.72 -6.84 13.15
N CYS A 62 -1.46 -6.81 12.04
CA CYS A 62 -0.93 -6.69 10.67
C CYS A 62 -0.78 -5.22 10.24
N LEU A 63 -1.49 -4.29 10.90
CA LEU A 63 -1.50 -2.86 10.55
C LEU A 63 -0.11 -2.22 10.45
N PRO A 64 0.85 -2.46 11.38
CA PRO A 64 2.17 -1.85 11.30
C PRO A 64 2.91 -2.22 10.02
N THR A 65 2.94 -3.50 9.67
CA THR A 65 3.62 -4.00 8.47
C THR A 65 2.91 -3.54 7.20
N ILE A 66 1.57 -3.55 7.18
CA ILE A 66 0.79 -3.07 6.03
C ILE A 66 1.04 -1.58 5.77
N LYS A 67 1.10 -0.76 6.83
CA LYS A 67 1.45 0.67 6.70
C LYS A 67 2.88 0.86 6.22
N ALA A 68 3.83 0.05 6.67
CA ALA A 68 5.21 0.12 6.21
C ALA A 68 5.32 -0.17 4.71
N VAL A 69 4.77 -1.30 4.25
CA VAL A 69 4.75 -1.67 2.82
C VAL A 69 4.02 -0.63 1.98
N THR A 70 2.88 -0.12 2.44
CA THR A 70 2.13 0.93 1.71
C THR A 70 2.95 2.21 1.58
N THR A 71 3.68 2.60 2.63
CA THR A 71 4.52 3.80 2.62
C THR A 71 5.69 3.68 1.63
N GLU A 72 6.29 2.49 1.52
CA GLU A 72 7.32 2.21 0.51
C GLU A 72 6.72 2.29 -0.90
N MET A 73 5.56 1.67 -1.10
CA MET A 73 4.84 1.70 -2.37
C MET A 73 4.47 3.11 -2.82
N MET A 74 4.07 3.99 -1.90
CA MET A 74 3.80 5.41 -2.20
C MET A 74 5.04 6.16 -2.72
N ARG A 75 6.25 5.74 -2.32
CA ARG A 75 7.50 6.35 -2.79
C ARG A 75 7.95 5.81 -4.13
N GLU A 76 7.62 4.54 -4.41
CA GLU A 76 8.01 3.81 -5.62
C GLU A 76 7.04 3.99 -6.80
N TYR A 77 5.74 4.18 -6.52
CA TYR A 77 4.68 4.27 -7.52
C TYR A 77 3.96 5.60 -7.47
N GLU A 78 3.63 6.12 -8.66
CA GLU A 78 2.59 7.13 -8.85
C GLU A 78 1.34 6.47 -9.40
N LEU A 79 0.18 6.90 -8.88
CA LEU A 79 -1.11 6.50 -9.40
C LEU A 79 -1.32 7.20 -10.76
N ARG A 80 -1.64 6.42 -11.79
CA ARG A 80 -1.89 6.94 -13.14
C ARG A 80 -3.23 7.66 -13.23
#